data_AF-A0A0P9DYR0-F1
#
_entry.id   AF-A0A0P9DYR0-F1
#
_cell.length_a   1.000
_cell.length_b   1.000
_cell.length_c   1.000
_cell.angle_alpha   90.00
_cell.angle_beta   90.00
_cell.angle_gamma   90.00
#
_symmetry.space_group_name_H-M   'P 1'
#
loop_
_entity.id
_entity.type
_entity.pdbx_description
1 polymer ?
#
loop_
_entity_poly.entity_id
_entity_poly.type
_entity_poly.pdbx_seq_one_letter_code
_entity_poly.pdbx_strand_id
1 'polypeptide(L)'
;MYKFSLADIESVVSSGKAVMVAEDGIVVAAVQEAVMAGRTATFYLTRAQFTAVNSWYWTPRMIRDTGLEPVSYEEKARIQSDLGIEETRLAYSNRIECQCGRMYGAYEFMQQGISEHGREAVQSIFNLKDVAVIRVNPRQEANCPECGQILRAPHYYCYWSYGCCRQPM
;
A
#
# COMPACT_ATOMS: atom_id res chain seq x y z
N MET A 1 23.18 15.48 -12.30
CA MET A 1 24.18 14.64 -11.60
C MET A 1 23.41 13.54 -10.88
N TYR A 2 23.47 12.31 -11.38
CA TYR A 2 22.79 11.17 -10.79
C TYR A 2 23.39 10.92 -9.39
N LYS A 3 22.65 11.21 -8.31
CA LYS A 3 23.00 10.77 -6.94
C LYS A 3 22.62 9.29 -6.79
N PHE A 4 23.35 8.40 -7.46
CA PHE A 4 23.08 6.96 -7.40
C PHE A 4 24.37 6.25 -6.98
N SER A 5 24.30 5.43 -5.94
CA SER A 5 25.40 4.60 -5.45
C SER A 5 25.33 3.24 -6.14
N LEU A 6 26.42 2.83 -6.81
CA LEU A 6 26.50 1.49 -7.40
C LEU A 6 26.46 0.38 -6.33
N ALA A 7 26.95 0.66 -5.12
CA ALA A 7 26.90 -0.28 -4.01
C ALA A 7 25.46 -0.56 -3.55
N ASP A 8 24.59 0.45 -3.55
CA ASP A 8 23.19 0.27 -3.20
C ASP A 8 22.46 -0.56 -4.27
N ILE A 9 22.80 -0.36 -5.55
CA ILE A 9 22.28 -1.15 -6.67
C ILE A 9 22.75 -2.60 -6.56
N GLU A 10 24.04 -2.83 -6.30
CA GLU A 10 24.62 -4.17 -6.14
C GLU A 10 23.97 -4.91 -4.97
N SER A 11 23.73 -4.23 -3.84
CA SER A 11 23.01 -4.80 -2.69
C SER A 11 21.59 -5.24 -3.06
N VAL A 12 20.83 -4.38 -3.76
CA VAL A 12 19.47 -4.73 -4.21
C VAL A 12 19.51 -5.90 -5.20
N VAL A 13 20.38 -5.87 -6.20
CA VAL A 13 20.44 -6.89 -7.25
C VAL A 13 20.93 -8.23 -6.72
N SER A 14 21.95 -8.24 -5.86
CA SER A 14 22.46 -9.46 -5.21
C SER A 14 21.43 -10.13 -4.29
N SER A 15 20.44 -9.39 -3.78
CA SER A 15 19.28 -9.92 -3.06
C SER A 15 18.18 -10.54 -3.96
N GLY A 16 18.46 -10.69 -5.25
CA GLY A 16 17.54 -11.26 -6.25
C GLY A 16 16.40 -10.32 -6.63
N LYS A 17 16.60 -8.99 -6.53
CA LYS A 17 15.63 -7.97 -6.94
C LYS A 17 16.13 -7.28 -8.21
N ALA A 18 15.21 -6.62 -8.92
CA ALA A 18 15.55 -5.87 -10.12
C ALA A 18 15.59 -4.36 -9.82
N VAL A 19 16.55 -3.66 -10.42
CA VAL A 19 16.57 -2.19 -10.48
C VAL A 19 16.31 -1.78 -11.93
N MET A 20 15.31 -0.93 -12.14
CA MET A 20 14.97 -0.39 -13.46
C MET A 20 15.16 1.12 -13.45
N VAL A 21 16.01 1.63 -14.35
CA VAL A 21 16.19 3.07 -14.59
C VAL A 21 15.64 3.37 -15.96
N ALA A 22 14.55 4.13 -16.01
CA ALA A 22 13.85 4.48 -17.24
C ALA A 22 13.14 5.82 -17.07
N GLU A 23 12.63 6.38 -18.18
CA GLU A 23 11.75 7.53 -18.15
C GLU A 23 10.46 7.21 -17.37
N ASP A 24 9.86 8.23 -16.75
CA ASP A 24 8.67 8.09 -15.90
C ASP A 24 7.52 7.34 -16.60
N GLY A 25 7.31 7.60 -17.90
CA GLY A 25 6.27 6.92 -18.67
C GLY A 25 6.47 5.41 -18.80
N ILE A 26 7.72 4.95 -18.95
CA ILE A 26 8.06 3.52 -19.02
C ILE A 26 7.84 2.87 -17.65
N VAL A 27 8.25 3.54 -16.57
CA VAL A 27 8.03 3.05 -15.20
C VAL A 27 6.53 2.92 -14.91
N VAL A 28 5.74 3.95 -15.22
CA VAL A 28 4.29 3.93 -15.03
C VAL A 28 3.64 2.82 -15.88
N ALA A 29 4.03 2.66 -17.14
CA ALA A 29 3.53 1.59 -18.01
C ALA A 29 3.82 0.19 -17.46
N ALA A 30 5.01 -0.03 -16.88
CA ALA A 30 5.36 -1.31 -16.26
C ALA A 30 4.46 -1.63 -15.05
N VAL A 31 4.12 -0.62 -14.23
CA VAL A 31 3.17 -0.77 -13.13
C VAL A 31 1.77 -1.12 -13.66
N GLN A 32 1.31 -0.40 -14.69
CA GLN A 32 0.01 -0.64 -15.33
C GLN A 32 -0.08 -2.05 -15.92
N GLU A 33 0.95 -2.49 -16.64
CA GLU A 33 1.02 -3.85 -17.19
C GLU A 33 0.93 -4.90 -16.09
N ALA A 34 1.68 -4.74 -15.00
CA ALA A 34 1.64 -5.66 -13.87
C ALA A 34 0.23 -5.74 -13.24
N VAL A 35 -0.45 -4.60 -13.10
CA VAL A 35 -1.84 -4.53 -12.63
C VAL A 35 -2.76 -5.31 -13.57
N MET A 36 -2.75 -4.97 -14.86
CA MET A 36 -3.65 -5.54 -15.86
C MET A 36 -3.40 -7.02 -16.15
N ALA A 37 -2.16 -7.48 -16.01
CA ALA A 37 -1.78 -8.89 -16.17
C ALA A 37 -2.02 -9.73 -14.91
N GLY A 38 -2.55 -9.16 -13.82
CA GLY A 38 -2.77 -9.88 -12.56
C GLY A 38 -1.48 -10.33 -11.87
N ARG A 39 -0.33 -9.72 -12.20
CA ARG A 39 0.98 -10.09 -11.63
C ARG A 39 1.19 -9.41 -10.29
N THR A 40 1.75 -10.12 -9.32
CA THR A 40 2.12 -9.54 -8.02
C THR A 40 3.49 -8.89 -8.10
N ALA A 41 3.58 -7.61 -7.74
CA ALA A 41 4.84 -6.87 -7.68
C ALA A 41 4.76 -5.72 -6.67
N THR A 42 5.91 -5.27 -6.17
CA THR A 42 6.02 -4.05 -5.35
C THR A 42 6.95 -3.10 -6.06
N PHE A 43 6.50 -1.87 -6.30
CA PHE A 43 7.27 -0.82 -6.94
C PHE A 43 7.61 0.27 -5.94
N TYR A 44 8.88 0.65 -5.90
CA TYR A 44 9.38 1.83 -5.19
C TYR A 44 9.55 2.94 -6.22
N LEU A 45 8.73 3.98 -6.12
CA LEU A 45 8.51 4.99 -7.14
C LEU A 45 8.90 6.37 -6.64
N THR A 46 9.19 7.26 -7.57
CA THR A 46 9.18 8.70 -7.28
C THR A 46 7.74 9.16 -6.99
N ARG A 47 7.61 10.34 -6.36
CA ARG A 47 6.29 10.95 -6.13
C ARG A 47 5.50 11.18 -7.41
N ALA A 48 6.16 11.64 -8.47
CA ALA A 48 5.51 11.90 -9.75
C ALA A 48 4.95 10.61 -10.37
N GLN A 49 5.75 9.53 -10.39
CA GLN A 49 5.33 8.22 -10.87
C GLN A 49 4.18 7.65 -10.04
N PHE A 50 4.26 7.74 -8.71
CA PHE A 50 3.20 7.30 -7.80
C PHE A 50 1.88 8.04 -8.05
N THR A 51 1.92 9.37 -8.19
CA THR A 51 0.74 10.18 -8.51
C THR A 51 0.15 9.77 -9.85
N ALA A 52 0.98 9.60 -10.89
CA ALA A 52 0.51 9.19 -12.22
C ALA A 52 -0.21 7.83 -12.20
N VAL A 53 0.35 6.83 -11.49
CA VAL A 53 -0.29 5.52 -11.34
C VAL A 53 -1.62 5.64 -10.60
N ASN A 54 -1.65 6.36 -9.46
CA ASN A 54 -2.88 6.50 -8.67
C ASN A 54 -3.97 7.27 -9.43
N SER A 55 -3.62 8.33 -10.17
CA SER A 55 -4.58 9.08 -10.99
C SER A 55 -5.18 8.23 -12.11
N TRP A 56 -4.41 7.30 -12.68
CA TRP A 56 -4.91 6.34 -13.66
C TRP A 56 -5.80 5.27 -13.01
N TYR A 57 -5.36 4.70 -11.90
CA TYR A 57 -6.00 3.55 -11.26
C TYR A 57 -7.27 3.92 -10.48
N TRP A 58 -7.19 4.92 -9.61
CA TRP A 58 -8.27 5.33 -8.71
C TRP A 58 -9.26 6.28 -9.39
N THR A 59 -10.00 5.73 -10.36
CA THR A 59 -11.12 6.45 -10.96
C THR A 59 -12.26 6.65 -9.95
N PRO A 60 -13.15 7.64 -10.14
CA PRO A 60 -14.33 7.80 -9.29
C PRO A 60 -15.20 6.55 -9.21
N ARG A 61 -15.24 5.74 -10.27
CA ARG A 61 -15.91 4.45 -10.27
C ARG A 61 -15.21 3.45 -9.35
N MET A 62 -13.89 3.29 -9.49
CA MET A 62 -13.11 2.39 -8.63
C MET A 62 -13.25 2.76 -7.15
N ILE A 63 -13.20 4.04 -6.81
CA ILE A 63 -13.37 4.51 -5.41
C ILE A 63 -14.73 4.10 -4.86
N ARG A 64 -15.81 4.27 -5.64
CA ARG A 64 -17.16 3.85 -5.23
C ARG A 64 -17.28 2.33 -5.11
N ASP A 65 -16.82 1.61 -6.13
CA ASP A 65 -16.96 0.15 -6.21
C ASP A 65 -16.16 -0.56 -5.10
N THR A 66 -15.06 0.02 -4.63
CA THR A 66 -14.27 -0.54 -3.51
C THR A 66 -14.67 -0.04 -2.13
N GLY A 67 -15.55 0.97 -2.03
CA GLY A 67 -15.93 1.60 -0.77
C GLY A 67 -14.76 2.34 -0.10
N LEU A 68 -13.83 2.88 -0.89
CA LEU A 68 -12.66 3.58 -0.37
C LEU A 68 -13.07 4.96 0.18
N GLU A 69 -12.84 5.18 1.47
CA GLU A 69 -13.22 6.42 2.17
C GLU A 69 -12.03 6.99 2.96
N PRO A 70 -12.02 8.31 3.26
CA PRO A 70 -10.98 8.90 4.11
C PRO A 70 -10.96 8.25 5.49
N VAL A 71 -9.77 7.94 5.99
CA VAL A 71 -9.58 7.51 7.39
C VAL A 71 -9.87 8.71 8.31
N SER A 72 -10.76 8.52 9.28
CA SER A 72 -11.21 9.60 10.17
C SER A 72 -10.10 10.07 11.11
N TYR A 73 -10.26 11.25 11.69
CA TYR A 73 -9.30 11.77 12.68
C TYR A 73 -9.26 10.91 13.94
N GLU A 74 -10.40 10.37 14.37
CA GLU A 74 -10.51 9.49 15.53
C GLU A 74 -9.78 8.17 15.29
N GLU A 75 -9.93 7.57 14.09
CA GLU A 75 -9.23 6.34 13.74
C GLU A 75 -7.71 6.55 13.65
N LYS A 76 -7.25 7.67 13.06
CA LYS A 76 -5.83 8.04 13.05
C LYS A 76 -5.27 8.26 14.45
N ALA A 77 -6.03 8.94 15.31
CA ALA A 77 -5.64 9.15 16.71
C ALA A 77 -5.50 7.80 17.44
N ARG A 78 -6.41 6.85 17.18
CA ARG A 78 -6.36 5.50 17.75
C ARG A 78 -5.17 4.69 17.23
N ILE A 79 -4.88 4.78 15.93
CA ILE A 79 -3.67 4.16 15.33
C ILE A 79 -2.41 4.72 16.01
N GLN A 80 -2.35 6.03 16.24
CA GLN A 80 -1.22 6.66 16.92
C GLN A 80 -1.12 6.24 18.38
N SER A 81 -2.22 6.27 19.16
CA SER A 81 -2.20 5.96 20.59
C SER A 81 -1.89 4.49 20.87
N ASP A 82 -2.51 3.59 20.11
CA ASP A 82 -2.48 2.16 20.44
C ASP A 82 -1.32 1.44 19.75
N LEU A 83 -1.02 1.83 18.51
CA LEU A 83 -0.03 1.16 17.66
C LEU A 83 1.30 1.94 17.58
N GLY A 84 1.30 3.20 18.04
CA GLY A 84 2.48 4.08 17.97
C GLY A 84 2.88 4.42 16.54
N ILE A 85 1.94 4.40 15.60
CA ILE A 85 2.17 4.74 14.20
C ILE A 85 1.66 6.16 13.93
N GLU A 86 2.56 7.05 13.53
CA GLU A 86 2.20 8.44 13.22
C GLU A 86 1.68 8.59 11.79
N GLU A 87 0.36 8.78 11.67
CA GLU A 87 -0.30 8.99 10.38
C GLU A 87 -0.69 10.45 10.18
N THR A 88 0.29 11.28 9.79
CA THR A 88 0.12 12.74 9.71
C THR A 88 -0.49 13.24 8.38
N ARG A 89 -0.72 12.36 7.41
CA ARG A 89 -1.15 12.73 6.05
C ARG A 89 -2.51 12.15 5.68
N LEU A 90 -2.96 12.50 4.48
CA LEU A 90 -4.19 11.96 3.91
C LEU A 90 -4.05 10.45 3.69
N ALA A 91 -5.08 9.74 4.12
CA ALA A 91 -5.17 8.30 4.00
C ALA A 91 -6.61 7.89 3.78
N TYR A 92 -6.78 6.79 3.07
CA TYR A 92 -8.04 6.23 2.66
C TYR A 92 -8.00 4.73 2.86
N SER A 93 -9.11 4.15 3.27
CA SER A 93 -9.22 2.73 3.54
C SER A 93 -10.65 2.29 3.32
N ASN A 94 -10.87 1.13 2.71
CA ASN A 94 -12.21 0.54 2.69
C ASN A 94 -12.50 -0.21 3.99
N ARG A 95 -13.75 -0.62 4.17
CA ARG A 95 -14.23 -1.34 5.35
C ARG A 95 -14.77 -2.70 4.95
N ILE A 96 -14.37 -3.73 5.68
CA ILE A 96 -14.84 -5.10 5.48
C ILE A 96 -15.50 -5.57 6.76
N GLU A 97 -16.79 -5.89 6.68
CA GLU A 97 -17.52 -6.48 7.81
C GLU A 97 -17.27 -7.99 7.88
N CYS A 98 -16.84 -8.46 9.04
CA CYS A 98 -16.75 -9.88 9.35
C CYS A 98 -18.11 -10.43 9.76
N GLN A 99 -18.34 -11.73 9.55
CA GLN A 99 -19.55 -12.42 10.01
C GLN A 99 -19.77 -12.34 11.52
N CYS A 100 -18.72 -12.09 12.31
CA CYS A 100 -18.83 -11.87 13.75
C CYS A 100 -19.23 -10.42 14.12
N GLY A 101 -19.58 -9.56 13.14
CA GLY A 101 -19.99 -8.18 13.33
C GLY A 101 -18.85 -7.18 13.57
N ARG A 102 -17.58 -7.63 13.48
CA ARG A 102 -16.42 -6.75 13.58
C ARG A 102 -16.05 -6.16 12.24
N MET A 103 -15.67 -4.90 12.23
CA MET A 103 -15.16 -4.20 11.06
C MET A 103 -13.64 -4.34 10.96
N TYR A 104 -13.15 -4.54 9.74
CA TYR A 104 -11.74 -4.44 9.39
C TYR A 104 -11.53 -3.19 8.52
N GLY A 105 -10.71 -2.26 9.00
CA GLY A 105 -10.41 -0.97 8.38
C GLY A 105 -8.91 -0.65 8.38
N ALA A 106 -8.57 0.63 8.48
CA ALA A 106 -7.17 1.05 8.49
C ALA A 106 -6.47 0.60 9.77
N TYR A 107 -7.13 0.71 10.92
CA TYR A 107 -6.56 0.28 12.19
C TYR A 107 -6.21 -1.21 12.20
N GLU A 108 -7.14 -2.08 11.82
CA GLU A 108 -6.93 -3.53 11.81
C GLU A 108 -5.88 -3.93 10.77
N PHE A 109 -5.82 -3.23 9.64
CA PHE A 109 -4.74 -3.39 8.66
C PHE A 109 -3.36 -3.06 9.23
N MET A 110 -3.23 -1.95 9.98
CA MET A 110 -1.96 -1.60 10.64
C MET A 110 -1.61 -2.62 11.72
N GLN A 111 -2.58 -3.00 12.55
CA GLN A 111 -2.38 -3.98 13.61
C GLN A 111 -1.89 -5.32 13.05
N GLN A 112 -2.52 -5.81 11.98
CA GLN A 112 -2.11 -7.03 11.31
C GLN A 112 -0.70 -6.88 10.71
N GLY A 113 -0.41 -5.77 10.02
CA GLY A 113 0.93 -5.51 9.47
C GLY A 113 2.01 -5.50 10.56
N ILE A 114 1.74 -4.94 11.73
CA ILE A 114 2.66 -4.96 12.87
C ILE A 114 2.89 -6.38 13.37
N SER A 115 1.83 -7.18 13.48
CA SER A 115 1.93 -8.59 13.88
C SER A 115 2.74 -9.43 12.89
N GLU A 116 2.65 -9.14 11.59
CA GLU A 116 3.28 -9.94 10.53
C GLU A 116 4.72 -9.52 10.23
N HIS A 117 5.03 -8.23 10.35
CA HIS A 117 6.29 -7.65 9.88
C HIS A 117 7.08 -6.93 10.98
N GLY A 118 6.49 -6.76 12.16
CA GLY A 118 7.04 -5.95 13.23
C GLY A 118 6.76 -4.47 13.04
N ARG A 119 6.65 -3.76 14.16
CA ARG A 119 6.29 -2.34 14.19
C ARG A 119 7.26 -1.45 13.42
N GLU A 120 8.56 -1.72 13.54
CA GLU A 120 9.61 -0.92 12.89
C GLU A 120 9.52 -0.98 11.37
N ALA A 121 9.24 -2.16 10.81
CA ALA A 121 9.07 -2.33 9.37
C ALA A 121 7.85 -1.54 8.86
N VAL A 122 6.72 -1.62 9.58
CA VAL A 122 5.51 -0.86 9.24
C VAL A 122 5.76 0.64 9.33
N GLN A 123 6.34 1.12 10.43
CA GLN A 123 6.65 2.54 10.64
C GLN A 123 7.62 3.08 9.57
N SER A 124 8.56 2.26 9.10
CA SER A 124 9.53 2.66 8.08
C SER A 124 8.88 3.08 6.77
N ILE A 125 7.73 2.49 6.40
CA ILE A 125 6.96 2.88 5.21
C ILE A 125 6.42 4.32 5.32
N PHE A 126 5.95 4.71 6.50
CA PHE A 126 5.47 6.07 6.78
C PHE A 126 6.59 7.10 6.85
N ASN A 127 7.81 6.66 7.17
CA ASN A 127 8.99 7.51 7.24
C ASN A 127 9.66 7.73 5.87
N LEU A 128 9.20 7.10 4.80
CA LEU A 128 9.71 7.32 3.45
C LEU A 128 9.40 8.75 2.98
N LYS A 129 10.45 9.56 2.83
CA LYS A 129 10.34 10.96 2.42
C LYS A 129 10.16 11.08 0.91
N ASP A 130 11.16 10.60 0.17
CA ASP A 130 11.29 10.82 -1.28
C ASP A 130 10.83 9.64 -2.14
N VAL A 131 10.49 8.52 -1.50
CA VAL A 131 10.02 7.29 -2.13
C VAL A 131 8.56 7.07 -1.80
N ALA A 132 7.80 6.56 -2.76
CA ALA A 132 6.46 6.04 -2.56
C ALA A 132 6.41 4.56 -2.99
N VAL A 133 5.48 3.81 -2.42
CA VAL A 133 5.38 2.36 -2.60
C VAL A 133 4.02 2.03 -3.21
N ILE A 134 4.02 1.26 -4.30
CA ILE A 134 2.79 0.66 -4.84
C ILE A 134 2.93 -0.86 -4.78
N ARG A 135 2.01 -1.50 -4.06
CA ARG A 135 1.84 -2.95 -4.11
C ARG A 135 0.80 -3.28 -5.17
N VAL A 136 1.22 -4.01 -6.19
CA VAL A 136 0.38 -4.48 -7.29
C VAL A 136 -0.04 -5.92 -7.02
N ASN A 137 -1.34 -6.18 -7.12
CA ASN A 137 -1.97 -7.48 -6.89
C ASN A 137 -1.42 -8.21 -5.64
N PRO A 138 -1.34 -7.55 -4.47
CA PRO A 138 -0.78 -8.19 -3.30
C PRO A 138 -1.65 -9.38 -2.89
N ARG A 139 -0.98 -10.52 -2.63
CA ARG A 139 -1.58 -11.64 -1.90
C ARG A 139 -1.58 -11.27 -0.43
N GLN A 140 -2.58 -10.48 -0.03
CA GLN A 140 -2.81 -10.10 1.35
C GLN A 140 -4.18 -10.61 1.76
N GLU A 141 -4.19 -11.46 2.77
CA GLU A 141 -5.39 -11.96 3.42
C GLU A 141 -5.70 -11.03 4.59
N ALA A 142 -6.85 -10.36 4.55
CA ALA A 142 -7.31 -9.59 5.70
C ALA A 142 -7.89 -10.55 6.73
N ASN A 143 -7.36 -10.57 7.96
CA ASN A 143 -7.80 -11.46 9.01
C ASN A 143 -8.61 -10.70 10.05
N CYS A 144 -9.79 -11.21 10.42
CA CYS A 144 -10.55 -10.62 11.51
C CYS A 144 -9.74 -10.73 12.82
N PRO A 145 -9.46 -9.61 13.52
CA PRO A 145 -8.65 -9.65 14.73
C PRO A 145 -9.36 -10.37 15.91
N GLU A 146 -10.68 -10.51 15.85
CA GLU A 146 -11.48 -11.13 16.91
C GLU A 146 -11.63 -12.64 16.72
N CYS A 147 -12.10 -13.08 15.56
CA CYS A 147 -12.39 -14.50 15.31
C CYS A 147 -11.34 -15.22 14.45
N GLY A 148 -10.32 -14.51 13.94
CA GLY A 148 -9.24 -15.07 13.14
C GLY A 148 -9.63 -15.52 11.72
N GLN A 149 -10.89 -15.33 11.31
CA GLN A 149 -11.32 -15.72 9.97
C GLN A 149 -10.72 -14.84 8.88
N ILE A 150 -10.34 -15.47 7.77
CA ILE A 150 -9.94 -14.79 6.53
C ILE A 150 -11.17 -14.11 5.93
N LEU A 151 -11.08 -12.80 5.76
CA LEU A 151 -12.11 -11.97 5.14
C LEU A 151 -12.04 -12.14 3.61
N ARG A 152 -13.12 -12.64 3.02
CA ARG A 152 -13.21 -12.93 1.58
C ARG A 152 -13.53 -11.70 0.72
N ALA A 153 -13.04 -10.53 1.14
CA ALA A 153 -13.15 -9.28 0.39
C ALA A 153 -11.76 -8.62 0.33
N PRO A 154 -11.41 -7.95 -0.78
CA PRO A 154 -10.15 -7.24 -0.89
C PRO A 154 -10.14 -6.01 0.03
N HIS A 155 -9.11 -5.90 0.85
CA HIS A 155 -8.81 -4.66 1.56
C HIS A 155 -7.93 -3.75 0.70
N TYR A 156 -8.25 -2.46 0.72
CA TYR A 156 -7.52 -1.38 0.08
C TYR A 156 -7.17 -0.33 1.13
N TYR A 157 -5.89 -0.01 1.20
CA TYR A 157 -5.36 1.09 1.99
C TYR A 157 -4.45 1.94 1.13
N CYS A 158 -4.71 3.23 1.11
CA CYS A 158 -3.96 4.23 0.37
C CYS A 158 -3.56 5.35 1.32
N TYR A 159 -2.26 5.57 1.46
CA TYR A 159 -1.63 6.66 2.16
C TYR A 159 -0.82 7.49 1.17
N TRP A 160 -0.53 8.74 1.53
CA TRP A 160 0.25 9.68 0.72
C TRP A 160 1.48 9.09 -0.02
N SER A 161 2.20 8.14 0.59
CA SER A 161 3.36 7.44 0.02
C SER A 161 3.19 5.94 -0.17
N TYR A 162 2.01 5.40 0.05
CA TYR A 162 1.78 3.96 0.00
C TYR A 162 0.43 3.67 -0.63
N GLY A 163 0.39 2.79 -1.62
CA GLY A 163 -0.85 2.45 -2.31
C GLY A 163 -0.90 0.98 -2.69
N CYS A 164 -2.12 0.54 -2.99
CA CYS A 164 -2.40 -0.79 -3.49
C CYS A 164 -3.18 -0.67 -4.80
N CYS A 165 -2.76 -1.42 -5.82
CA CYS A 165 -3.51 -1.58 -7.06
C CYS A 165 -3.79 -3.07 -7.25
N ARG A 166 -4.98 -3.42 -7.72
CA ARG A 166 -5.38 -4.79 -8.05
C ARG A 166 -5.97 -4.81 -9.46
N GLN A 167 -5.87 -5.93 -10.15
CA GLN A 167 -6.54 -6.12 -11.43
C GLN A 167 -8.04 -5.84 -11.23
N PRO A 168 -8.65 -4.92 -12.00
CA PRO A 168 -10.08 -4.72 -11.98
C PRO A 168 -10.78 -6.04 -12.31
N MET A 169 -11.77 -6.44 -11.50
CA MET A 169 -12.60 -7.62 -11.75
C MET A 169 -13.56 -7.39 -12.92
#